data_AF-A0A8S0GN02-F1
#
_entry.id   AF-A0A8S0GN02-F1
#
_cell.length_a   1.000
_cell.length_b   1.000
_cell.length_c   1.000
_cell.angle_alpha   90.00
_cell.angle_beta   90.00
_cell.angle_gamma   90.00
#
_symmetry.space_group_name_H-M   'P 1'
#
loop_
_entity.id
_entity.type
_entity.pdbx_description
1 polymer ?
#
loop_
_entity_poly.entity_id
_entity_poly.type
_entity_poly.pdbx_seq_one_letter_code
_entity_poly.pdbx_strand_id
1 'polypeptide(L)' 'MLRTIAEHYQAELTGLWFVGDSLGDLEAAKAVDSQPVLVKTGKGEKTLGKTLPVGTLIFDDLAAVAAELIHN' A
#
# COMPACT_ATOMS: atom_id res chain seq x y z
N MET A 1 12.41 -4.00 6.26
CA MET A 1 12.37 -4.00 4.78
C MET A 1 12.18 -2.59 4.23
N LEU A 2 11.05 -1.90 4.47
CA LEU A 2 10.80 -0.56 3.88
C LEU A 2 11.88 0.47 4.24
N ARG A 3 12.31 0.54 5.50
CA ARG A 3 13.42 1.42 5.91
C ARG A 3 14.72 1.14 5.14
N THR A 4 15.04 -0.14 4.90
CA THR A 4 16.20 -0.56 4.11
C THR A 4 16.08 -0.13 2.64
N ILE A 5 14.87 -0.21 2.07
CA ILE A 5 14.60 0.29 0.70
C ILE A 5 14.80 1.81 0.66
N ALA A 6 14.26 2.54 1.62
CA ALA A 6 14.44 4.00 1.73
C ALA A 6 15.91 4.40 1.84
N GLU A 7 16.67 3.72 2.69
CA GLU A 7 18.12 3.94 2.83
C GLU A 7 18.87 3.65 1.52
N HIS A 8 18.54 2.56 0.84
CA HIS A 8 19.20 2.20 -0.41
C HIS A 8 18.94 3.21 -1.53
N TYR A 9 17.69 3.66 -1.66
CA TYR A 9 17.28 4.58 -2.72
C TYR A 9 17.34 6.06 -2.32
N GLN A 10 17.74 6.37 -1.08
CA GLN A 10 17.71 7.73 -0.51
C GLN A 10 16.32 8.37 -0.68
N ALA A 11 15.27 7.59 -0.45
CA ALA A 11 13.88 7.99 -0.66
C ALA A 11 13.18 8.30 0.67
N GLU A 12 12.33 9.33 0.65
CA GLU A 12 11.43 9.68 1.74
C GLU A 12 10.15 8.83 1.60
N LEU A 13 9.70 8.17 2.68
CA LEU A 13 8.59 7.20 2.61
C LEU A 13 7.22 7.80 2.98
N THR A 14 7.18 8.97 3.61
CA THR A 14 5.95 9.60 4.06
C THR A 14 5.05 9.88 2.87
N GLY A 15 3.82 9.41 2.93
CA GLY A 15 2.84 9.59 1.86
C GLY A 15 3.10 8.79 0.58
N LEU A 16 4.25 8.11 0.42
CA LEU A 16 4.46 7.22 -0.72
C LEU A 16 3.47 6.07 -0.67
N TRP A 17 2.91 5.72 -1.84
CA TRP A 17 1.96 4.62 -1.93
C TRP A 17 2.69 3.29 -1.79
N PHE A 18 2.29 2.49 -0.80
CA PHE A 18 2.77 1.12 -0.65
C PHE A 18 1.62 0.14 -0.87
N VAL A 19 1.71 -0.58 -1.98
CA VAL A 19 0.65 -1.46 -2.50
C VAL A 19 0.88 -2.89 -2.03
N GLY A 20 -0.15 -3.52 -1.46
CA GLY A 20 -0.12 -4.91 -1.04
C GLY A 20 -1.51 -5.56 -1.02
N ASP A 21 -1.53 -6.89 -0.83
CA ASP A 21 -2.77 -7.68 -0.74
C ASP A 21 -3.03 -8.23 0.66
N SER A 22 -2.11 -8.02 1.60
CA SER A 22 -2.17 -8.53 2.96
C SER A 22 -2.22 -7.42 4.01
N LEU A 23 -2.85 -7.70 5.16
CA LEU A 23 -2.86 -6.77 6.29
C LEU A 23 -1.43 -6.39 6.75
N GLY A 24 -0.48 -7.32 6.65
CA GLY A 24 0.92 -7.06 7.01
C GLY A 24 1.57 -5.98 6.15
N ASP A 25 1.21 -5.90 4.86
CA ASP A 25 1.71 -4.86 3.95
C ASP A 25 1.18 -3.48 4.35
N LEU A 26 -0.12 -3.41 4.68
CA LEU A 26 -0.78 -2.16 5.06
C LEU A 26 -0.26 -1.63 6.39
N GLU A 27 -0.06 -2.51 7.38
CA GLU A 27 0.54 -2.15 8.67
C GLU A 27 2.01 -1.72 8.51
N ALA A 28 2.76 -2.41 7.63
CA ALA A 28 4.13 -2.02 7.33
C ALA A 28 4.21 -0.63 6.69
N ALA A 29 3.32 -0.30 5.75
CA ALA A 29 3.21 1.04 5.17
C ALA A 29 2.94 2.08 6.25
N LYS A 30 1.96 1.80 7.12
CA LYS A 30 1.56 2.74 8.17
C LYS A 30 2.68 2.98 9.18
N ALA A 31 3.47 1.96 9.50
CA ALA A 31 4.60 2.06 10.45
C ALA A 31 5.77 2.93 9.96
N VAL A 32 5.77 3.33 8.69
CA VAL A 32 6.75 4.26 8.09
C VAL A 32 6.07 5.48 7.45
N ASP A 33 4.84 5.77 7.87
CA ASP A 33 4.02 6.91 7.41
C ASP A 33 3.76 6.95 5.89
N SER A 34 3.95 5.83 5.20
CA SER A 34 3.51 5.65 3.81
C SER A 34 1.98 5.57 3.71
N GLN A 35 1.46 5.83 2.52
CA GLN A 35 0.05 5.66 2.18
C GLN A 35 -0.25 4.16 1.95
N PRO A 36 -1.00 3.47 2.83
CA PRO A 36 -1.39 2.09 2.60
C PRO A 36 -2.36 2.00 1.42
N VAL A 37 -2.09 1.07 0.50
CA VAL A 37 -2.94 0.79 -0.67
C VAL A 37 -3.21 -0.71 -0.76
N LEU A 38 -4.48 -1.09 -0.68
CA LEU A 38 -4.95 -2.47 -0.80
C LEU A 38 -5.41 -2.73 -2.23
N VAL A 39 -4.88 -3.79 -2.85
CA VAL A 39 -5.49 -4.39 -4.05
C VAL A 39 -6.32 -5.61 -3.66
N LYS A 40 -7.47 -5.83 -4.32
CA LYS A 40 -8.37 -6.96 -4.00
C LYS A 40 -7.87 -8.30 -4.53
N THR A 41 -6.98 -8.29 -5.52
CA THR A 41 -6.30 -9.50 -6.04
C THR A 41 -5.53 -10.26 -4.96
N GLY A 42 -5.25 -11.56 -5.19
CA GLY A 42 -4.48 -12.39 -4.24
C GLY A 42 -5.27 -12.65 -2.95
N LYS A 43 -4.74 -12.18 -1.82
CA LYS A 43 -5.39 -12.23 -0.50
C LYS A 43 -6.26 -11.01 -0.21
N GLY A 44 -6.33 -10.05 -1.14
CA GLY A 44 -6.96 -8.75 -0.95
C GLY A 44 -8.40 -8.80 -0.44
N GLU A 45 -9.25 -9.62 -1.06
CA GLU A 45 -10.65 -9.81 -0.61
C GLU A 45 -10.74 -10.31 0.84
N LYS A 46 -9.83 -11.20 1.27
CA LYS A 46 -9.77 -11.66 2.67
C LYS A 46 -9.26 -10.58 3.62
N THR A 47 -8.37 -9.73 3.13
CA THR A 47 -7.84 -8.58 3.89
C THR A 47 -8.91 -7.50 4.05
N LEU A 48 -9.70 -7.23 3.02
CA LEU A 48 -10.79 -6.24 3.02
C LEU A 48 -11.85 -6.52 4.10
N GLY A 49 -12.09 -7.78 4.44
CA GLY A 49 -12.99 -8.18 5.52
C GLY A 49 -12.45 -7.94 6.95
N LYS A 50 -11.26 -7.34 7.11
CA LYS A 50 -10.64 -7.04 8.41
C LYS A 50 -10.69 -5.54 8.71
N THR A 51 -10.34 -5.17 9.93
CA THR A 51 -10.04 -3.78 10.26
C THR A 51 -8.75 -3.36 9.55
N LEU A 52 -8.86 -2.39 8.64
CA LEU A 52 -7.72 -1.84 7.89
C LEU A 52 -7.17 -0.59 8.57
N PRO A 53 -5.90 -0.23 8.36
CA PRO A 53 -5.38 1.08 8.74
C PRO A 53 -6.23 2.22 8.18
N VAL A 54 -6.48 3.23 8.99
CA VAL A 54 -7.25 4.41 8.59
C VAL A 54 -6.60 5.08 7.37
N GLY A 55 -7.42 5.42 6.38
CA GLY A 55 -6.98 6.06 5.14
C GLY A 55 -6.46 5.09 4.08
N THR A 56 -6.55 3.76 4.28
CA THR A 56 -6.19 2.78 3.24
C THR A 56 -7.01 3.01 1.96
N LEU A 57 -6.33 3.20 0.84
CA LEU A 57 -6.95 3.25 -0.49
C LEU A 57 -7.20 1.83 -0.98
N ILE A 58 -8.32 1.58 -1.67
CA ILE A 58 -8.71 0.24 -2.10
C ILE A 58 -8.96 0.23 -3.60
N PHE A 59 -8.30 -0.69 -4.30
CA PHE A 59 -8.40 -0.87 -5.74
C PHE A 59 -8.70 -2.33 -6.08
N ASP A 60 -9.33 -2.57 -7.23
CA ASP A 60 -9.65 -3.93 -7.67
C ASP A 60 -8.37 -4.75 -7.95
N ASP A 61 -7.39 -4.13 -8.62
CA ASP A 61 -6.12 -4.75 -8.96
C ASP A 61 -5.00 -3.71 -9.10
N LEU A 62 -3.79 -4.18 -9.43
CA LEU A 62 -2.63 -3.31 -9.64
C LEU A 62 -2.78 -2.42 -10.90
N ALA A 63 -3.55 -2.84 -11.90
CA ALA A 63 -3.76 -2.03 -13.11
C ALA A 63 -4.60 -0.78 -12.78
N ALA A 64 -5.60 -0.91 -11.92
CA ALA A 64 -6.38 0.22 -11.41
C ALA A 64 -5.51 1.19 -10.59
N VAL A 65 -4.59 0.68 -9.76
CA VAL A 65 -3.62 1.53 -9.04
C VAL A 65 -2.74 2.32 -10.02
N ALA A 66 -2.21 1.65 -11.05
CA ALA A 66 -1.36 2.31 -12.04
C ALA A 66 -2.13 3.37 -12.83
N ALA A 67 -3.38 3.09 -13.21
CA ALA A 67 -4.23 4.05 -13.90
C ALA A 67 -4.45 5.32 -13.06
N GLU A 68 -4.68 5.17 -11.76
CA GLU A 68 -4.86 6.28 -10.82
C GLU A 68 -3.58 7.12 -10.66
N LEU A 69 -2.41 6.48 -10.57
CA LEU A 69 -1.13 7.18 -10.38
C LEU A 69 -0.64 7.93 -11.63
N ILE A 70 -1.03 7.47 -12.82
CA ILE A 70 -0.48 7.97 -14.09
C ILE A 70 -1.43 8.96 -14.79
N HIS A 71 -2.75 8.84 -14.55
CA HIS A 71 -3.74 9.64 -15.28
C HIS A 71 -4.43 10.74 -14.45
N ASN A 72 -4.03 10.94 -13.19
CA ASN A 72 -4.49 12.06 -12.36
C ASN A 72 -3.48 13.20 -12.26
#